data_AF-A0A972W7A5-F1
#
_entry.id   AF-A0A972W7A5-F1
#
_cell.length_a   1.000
_cell.length_b   1.000
_cell.length_c   1.000
_cell.angle_alpha   90.00
_cell.angle_beta   90.00
_cell.angle_gamma   90.00
#
_symmetry.space_group_name_H-M   'P 1'
#
loop_
_entity.id
_entity.type
_entity.pdbx_description
1 polymer ?
#
loop_
_entity_poly.entity_id
_entity_poly.type
_entity_poly.pdbx_seq_one_letter_code
_entity_poly.pdbx_strand_id
1 'polypeptide(L)' 'EQYRERWGLPADYPMVATNYAKRRSALAKEIGLGKRGRSGK' A
#
# COMPACT_ATOMS: atom_id res chain seq x y z
N GLU A 1 0.38 -12.72 -5.50
CA GLU A 1 -0.59 -12.31 -6.55
C GLU A 1 -1.73 -13.29 -6.76
N GLN A 2 -1.72 -14.47 -6.13
CA GLN A 2 -2.70 -15.55 -6.33
C GLN A 2 -4.20 -15.20 -6.10
N TYR A 3 -4.57 -14.14 -5.38
CA TYR A 3 -5.97 -13.78 -5.15
C TYR A 3 -6.63 -13.18 -6.41
N ARG A 4 -5.92 -12.29 -7.12
CA ARG A 4 -6.42 -11.69 -8.36
C ARG A 4 -6.56 -12.74 -9.47
N GLU A 5 -5.63 -13.68 -9.54
CA GLU A 5 -5.70 -14.81 -10.50
C GLU A 5 -6.81 -15.82 -10.16
N ARG A 6 -7.00 -16.15 -8.87
CA ARG A 6 -8.06 -17.08 -8.42
C ARG A 6 -9.46 -16.60 -8.75
N TRP A 7 -9.67 -15.29 -8.79
CA TRP A 7 -10.97 -14.66 -9.00
C TRP A 7 -11.06 -13.89 -10.32
N GLY A 8 -10.06 -14.02 -11.20
CA GLY A 8 -10.05 -13.40 -12.54
C GLY A 8 -10.12 -11.87 -12.53
N LEU A 9 -9.62 -11.19 -11.49
CA LEU A 9 -9.69 -9.74 -11.42
C LEU A 9 -8.62 -9.08 -12.31
N PRO A 10 -8.96 -7.97 -12.98
CA PRO A 10 -8.01 -7.18 -13.75
C PRO A 10 -6.79 -6.77 -12.91
N ALA A 11 -5.63 -6.62 -13.56
CA ALA A 11 -4.40 -6.19 -12.89
C ALA A 11 -4.55 -4.81 -12.21
N ASP A 12 -5.39 -3.95 -12.77
CA ASP A 12 -5.70 -2.61 -12.27
C ASP A 12 -6.71 -2.60 -11.11
N TYR A 13 -7.25 -3.77 -10.72
CA TYR A 13 -8.26 -3.82 -9.67
C TYR A 13 -7.65 -3.49 -8.31
N PRO A 14 -8.19 -2.49 -7.60
CA PRO A 14 -7.68 -2.10 -6.30
C PRO A 14 -8.05 -3.17 -5.27
N MET A 15 -7.06 -3.95 -4.82
CA MET A 15 -7.26 -4.94 -3.74
C MET A 15 -7.72 -4.30 -2.42
N VAL A 16 -7.62 -2.98 -2.30
CA VAL A 16 -7.98 -2.21 -1.12
C VAL A 16 -8.71 -0.96 -1.58
N ALA A 17 -9.82 -0.62 -0.91
CA ALA A 17 -10.60 0.57 -1.24
C ALA A 17 -9.72 1.83 -1.31
N THR A 18 -9.91 2.64 -2.35
CA THR A 18 -9.09 3.83 -2.62
C THR A 18 -9.09 4.82 -1.44
N ASN A 19 -10.21 4.96 -0.74
CA ASN A 19 -10.31 5.82 0.44
C ASN A 19 -9.48 5.29 1.64
N TYR A 20 -9.45 3.97 1.82
CA TYR A 20 -8.67 3.34 2.88
C TYR A 20 -7.16 3.43 2.59
N ALA A 21 -6.76 3.24 1.32
CA ALA A 21 -5.38 3.43 0.89
C ALA A 21 -4.89 4.88 1.15
N LYS A 22 -5.73 5.89 0.87
CA LYS A 22 -5.42 7.30 1.17
C LYS A 22 -5.23 7.54 2.67
N ARG A 23 -6.16 7.05 3.50
CA ARG A 23 -6.07 7.19 4.97
C ARG A 23 -4.83 6.52 5.54
N ARG A 24 -4.51 5.30 5.08
CA ARG A 24 -3.31 4.58 5.52
C ARG A 24 -2.02 5.25 5.05
N SER A 25 -2.00 5.83 3.85
CA SER A 25 -0.85 6.60 3.35
C SER A 25 -0.58 7.85 4.19
N ALA A 26 -1.63 8.60 4.57
CA ALA A 26 -1.50 9.76 5.44
C ALA A 26 -0.93 9.38 6.81
N LEU A 27 -1.50 8.34 7.44
CA LEU A 27 -1.03 7.82 8.73
C LEU A 27 0.43 7.33 8.67
N ALA A 28 0.82 6.63 7.59
CA ALA A 28 2.20 6.18 7.40
C ALA A 28 3.18 7.36 7.31
N LYS A 29 2.80 8.45 6.61
CA LYS A 29 3.62 9.67 6.51
C LYS A 29 3.75 10.39 7.85
N GLU A 30 2.67 10.45 8.62
CA GLU A 30 2.64 11.06 9.96
C GLU A 30 3.53 10.30 10.95
N ILE A 31 3.46 8.97 10.95
CA ILE A 31 4.27 8.09 11.81
C ILE A 31 5.73 7.99 11.30
N GLY A 32 6.03 8.52 10.12
CA GLY A 32 7.38 8.47 9.53
C GLY A 32 7.75 7.11 8.93
N LEU A 33 6.78 6.23 8.73
CA LEU A 33 6.97 4.92 8.09
C LEU A 33 7.36 5.12 6.62
N GLY A 34 8.63 4.89 6.29
CA GLY A 34 9.19 5.10 4.95
C GLY A 34 10.20 6.24 4.84
N LYS A 35 10.42 7.02 5.90
CA LYS A 35 11.70 7.76 6.01
C LYS A 35 12.77 6.71 6.28
N ARG A 36 13.73 6.56 5.34
CA ARG A 36 15.00 5.87 5.57
C ARG A 36 15.71 6.57 6.74
N GLY A 37 15.33 6.22 7.96
CA GLY A 37 16.09 6.55 9.17
C GLY A 37 17.32 5.67 9.15
N ARG A 38 18.47 6.31 8.92
CA ARG A 38 19.81 5.71 8.78
C ARG A 38 20.01 4.96 7.47
N SER A 39 20.36 5.74 6.44
CA SER A 39 21.55 5.42 5.65
C SER A 39 22.61 4.84 6.58
N GLY A 40 22.84 3.53 6.47
CA GLY A 40 23.91 2.84 7.15
C GLY A 40 25.22 3.57 6.83
N LYS A 41 25.90 3.96 7.89
CA LYS A 41 27.34 4.17 7.85
C LYS A 41 27.96 2.92 8.43
#